data_AF-A0AA36CGU4-F1
#
_entry.id   AF-A0AA36CGU4-F1
#
_cell.length_a   1.000
_cell.length_b   1.000
_cell.length_c   1.000
_cell.angle_alpha   90.00
_cell.angle_beta   90.00
_cell.angle_gamma   90.00
#
_symmetry.space_group_name_H-M   'P 1'
#
loop_
_entity.id
_entity.type
_entity.pdbx_description
1 polymer ?
#
loop_
_entity_poly.entity_id
_entity_poly.type
_entity_poly.pdbx_seq_one_letter_code
_entity_poly.pdbx_strand_id
1 'polypeptide(L)'
;MPNIKIFSGSSHPELAARICDRLQLDVSKASLKKFSNRETNVEIGESVRGEDVFIIQSACGEINDNLMELLIMINACKIASSSRVAAVIPCFPYARQDKKDKSRAPISAKLVANMLSVAGADHIITMDLHASQIQGFFDIPVDNLYAEPAILKYIRESIPNWQSSVYAFCVHGIFSGPALQRLNNSAFEAVVVTNTIPQEENMKKCPKIQCIDISMILAEAIRRECRLLTSDFTDIKPILIQSFSALQEREVLFKYALDEFALSRKNQILRIYLEALTRGGNGGKPIEMLSHEPLRYVGDMLAWMYQAIENERDLLAGLLKNCRSEVNSTIDVLSQVSSSLCRPFKVRVEQSLGSGEADAVTVYKVKGLFGFYLSKFATLTGDTSELCQSIRELQELATNIFMSGLTTTVQRILNRMGPPDYDLLPVPAVQQLLNLLKDLVATQLASGLDVAVYTLNCLSVIQSSVMLYQYTDERLEMLRALIEGNEDVLVSEESSAILTNTSLSVIYQKAAAHTTQQGPMSAIPGLDAAALASAISSFDNFLAHADRFRLDLIARVSSTRIRESIAQRTAENVVAAYSVIVRKIEDPANGYGELPHKTPEEVKELLK
;
A
#
# COMPACT_ATOMS: atom_id res chain seq x y z
N MET A 1 28.47 -7.13 -4.13
CA MET A 1 27.65 -6.08 -4.77
C MET A 1 26.40 -6.76 -5.32
N PRO A 2 25.26 -6.06 -5.48
CA PRO A 2 24.11 -6.64 -6.14
C PRO A 2 24.47 -7.12 -7.55
N ASN A 3 23.59 -7.91 -8.12
CA ASN A 3 23.64 -8.43 -9.49
C ASN A 3 23.54 -7.25 -10.48
N ILE A 4 24.68 -6.58 -10.73
CA ILE A 4 24.82 -5.38 -11.56
C ILE A 4 25.57 -5.74 -12.84
N LYS A 5 25.09 -5.22 -13.97
CA LYS A 5 25.77 -5.28 -15.28
C LYS A 5 25.99 -3.87 -15.82
N ILE A 6 27.20 -3.61 -16.32
CA ILE A 6 27.57 -2.30 -16.87
C ILE A 6 27.99 -2.47 -18.31
N PHE A 7 27.20 -1.94 -19.24
CA PHE A 7 27.51 -1.92 -20.66
C PHE A 7 28.07 -0.57 -21.08
N SER A 8 29.00 -0.61 -22.03
CA SER A 8 29.51 0.58 -22.71
C SER A 8 28.91 0.71 -24.10
N GLY A 9 28.47 1.91 -24.47
CA GLY A 9 28.25 2.29 -25.86
C GLY A 9 29.57 2.56 -26.61
N SER A 10 29.48 2.84 -27.91
CA SER A 10 30.63 3.04 -28.79
C SER A 10 31.27 4.43 -28.68
N SER A 11 30.60 5.43 -28.08
CA SER A 11 31.09 6.81 -28.14
C SER A 11 32.31 7.09 -27.27
N HIS A 12 32.42 6.46 -26.09
CA HIS A 12 33.56 6.62 -25.19
C HIS A 12 33.84 5.38 -24.32
N PRO A 13 34.34 4.27 -24.91
CA PRO A 13 34.59 3.03 -24.17
C PRO A 13 35.60 3.16 -23.02
N GLU A 14 36.59 4.04 -23.17
CA GLU A 14 37.61 4.28 -22.14
C GLU A 14 37.02 4.86 -20.85
N LEU A 15 36.03 5.76 -20.94
CA LEU A 15 35.35 6.30 -19.76
C LEU A 15 34.57 5.18 -19.03
N ALA A 16 33.88 4.32 -19.77
CA ALA A 16 33.16 3.19 -19.19
C ALA A 16 34.11 2.21 -18.48
N ALA A 17 35.27 1.91 -19.09
CA ALA A 17 36.30 1.09 -18.47
C ALA A 17 36.81 1.71 -17.15
N ARG A 18 37.14 3.01 -17.15
CA ARG A 18 37.57 3.71 -15.92
C ARG A 18 36.50 3.70 -14.83
N ILE A 19 35.22 3.83 -15.18
CA ILE A 19 34.11 3.73 -14.21
C ILE A 19 34.04 2.32 -13.61
N CYS A 20 34.19 1.30 -14.45
CA CYS A 20 34.20 -0.10 -14.02
C CYS A 20 35.40 -0.40 -13.10
N ASP A 21 36.59 0.12 -13.41
CA ASP A 21 37.78 0.01 -12.54
C ASP A 21 37.53 0.62 -11.16
N ARG A 22 36.87 1.79 -11.08
CA ARG A 22 36.52 2.47 -9.82
C ARG A 22 35.45 1.71 -9.02
N LEU A 23 34.62 0.94 -9.69
CA LEU A 23 33.60 0.07 -9.10
C LEU A 23 34.13 -1.33 -8.77
N GLN A 24 35.34 -1.69 -9.23
CA GLN A 24 35.90 -3.04 -9.15
C GLN A 24 34.99 -4.07 -9.85
N LEU A 25 34.48 -3.71 -11.03
CA LEU A 25 33.65 -4.55 -11.89
C LEU A 25 34.27 -4.64 -13.28
N ASP A 26 33.89 -5.67 -14.03
CA ASP A 26 34.25 -5.79 -15.44
C ASP A 26 33.14 -5.20 -16.34
N VAL A 27 33.53 -4.62 -17.47
CA VAL A 27 32.58 -4.18 -18.50
C VAL A 27 31.86 -5.41 -19.08
N SER A 28 30.54 -5.34 -19.11
CA SER A 28 29.66 -6.38 -19.62
C SER A 28 29.79 -6.56 -21.14
N LYS A 29 29.64 -7.80 -21.62
CA LYS A 29 29.87 -8.17 -23.01
C LYS A 29 28.71 -7.72 -23.90
N ALA A 30 28.97 -6.78 -24.80
CA ALA A 30 28.05 -6.42 -25.87
C ALA A 30 28.80 -6.31 -27.21
N SER A 31 28.13 -6.67 -28.30
CA SER A 31 28.60 -6.49 -29.67
C SER A 31 27.85 -5.33 -30.32
N LEU A 32 28.58 -4.27 -30.66
CA LEU A 32 28.07 -3.07 -31.32
C LEU A 32 28.65 -3.02 -32.74
N LYS A 33 27.79 -3.09 -33.76
CA LYS A 33 28.19 -3.12 -35.17
C LYS A 33 27.28 -2.24 -36.01
N LYS A 34 27.77 -1.83 -37.17
CA LYS A 34 26.92 -1.26 -38.23
C LYS A 34 26.79 -2.24 -39.39
N PHE A 35 25.57 -2.40 -39.88
CA PHE A 35 25.32 -3.10 -41.12
C PHE A 35 25.82 -2.30 -42.32
N SER A 36 25.92 -2.94 -43.50
CA SER A 36 26.38 -2.28 -44.73
C SER A 36 25.49 -1.12 -45.18
N ASN A 37 24.21 -1.13 -44.78
CA ASN A 37 23.24 -0.04 -44.98
C ASN A 37 23.30 1.07 -43.92
N ARG A 38 24.27 0.99 -42.98
CA ARG A 38 24.48 1.92 -41.84
C ARG A 38 23.48 1.79 -40.68
N GLU A 39 22.61 0.79 -40.67
CA GLU A 39 21.78 0.50 -39.50
C GLU A 39 22.65 0.04 -38.32
N THR A 40 22.24 0.45 -37.12
CA THR A 40 22.93 0.09 -35.87
C THR A 40 22.44 -1.26 -35.40
N ASN A 41 23.37 -2.18 -35.14
CA ASN A 41 23.13 -3.50 -34.59
C ASN A 41 23.77 -3.63 -33.20
N VAL A 42 22.96 -4.05 -32.23
CA VAL A 42 23.35 -4.24 -30.84
C VAL A 42 22.97 -5.65 -30.43
N GLU A 43 23.93 -6.39 -29.89
CA GLU A 43 23.73 -7.72 -29.33
C GLU A 43 24.29 -7.78 -27.91
N ILE A 44 23.44 -8.09 -26.94
CA ILE A 44 23.83 -8.27 -25.54
C ILE A 44 24.37 -9.70 -25.37
N GLY A 45 25.64 -9.83 -25.02
CA GLY A 45 26.39 -11.10 -25.03
C GLY A 45 26.33 -11.89 -23.72
N GLU A 46 25.55 -11.46 -22.73
CA GLU A 46 25.37 -12.14 -21.46
C GLU A 46 23.95 -11.97 -20.90
N SER A 47 23.57 -12.82 -19.93
CA SER A 47 22.24 -12.72 -19.32
C SER A 47 22.14 -11.50 -18.41
N VAL A 48 21.09 -10.71 -18.61
CA VAL A 48 20.74 -9.53 -17.79
C VAL A 48 19.44 -9.72 -17.02
N ARG A 49 18.89 -10.94 -16.98
CA ARG A 49 17.57 -11.21 -16.40
C ARG A 49 17.58 -11.02 -14.89
N GLY A 50 16.74 -10.14 -14.39
CA GLY A 50 16.67 -9.79 -12.96
C GLY A 50 17.88 -8.98 -12.46
N GLU A 51 18.82 -8.62 -13.34
CA GLU A 51 19.98 -7.79 -13.03
C GLU A 51 19.62 -6.30 -13.14
N ASP A 52 20.34 -5.47 -12.38
CA ASP A 52 20.32 -4.01 -12.57
C ASP A 52 21.36 -3.62 -13.62
N VAL A 53 20.90 -2.99 -14.70
CA VAL A 53 21.73 -2.70 -15.86
C VAL A 53 22.03 -1.21 -15.94
N PHE A 54 23.31 -0.86 -16.08
CA PHE A 54 23.77 0.49 -16.36
C PHE A 54 24.36 0.54 -17.77
N ILE A 55 23.90 1.47 -18.61
CA ILE A 55 24.41 1.65 -19.96
C ILE A 55 25.08 3.02 -20.06
N ILE A 56 26.38 3.05 -20.31
CA ILE A 56 27.19 4.28 -20.36
C ILE A 56 27.35 4.72 -21.81
N GLN A 57 26.83 5.90 -22.16
CA GLN A 57 26.94 6.48 -23.50
C GLN A 57 27.02 8.01 -23.46
N SER A 58 28.16 8.59 -23.85
CA SER A 58 28.39 10.05 -23.85
C SER A 58 27.87 10.80 -25.08
N ALA A 59 27.34 10.10 -26.09
CA ALA A 59 26.77 10.70 -27.31
C ALA A 59 27.68 11.72 -28.02
N CYS A 60 28.99 11.49 -28.05
CA CYS A 60 29.97 12.33 -28.74
C CYS A 60 30.36 11.80 -30.13
N GLY A 61 30.66 12.69 -31.08
CA GLY A 61 30.93 12.34 -32.48
C GLY A 61 29.64 12.19 -33.28
N GLU A 62 29.31 10.97 -33.70
CA GLU A 62 28.06 10.66 -34.43
C GLU A 62 26.86 10.63 -33.47
N ILE A 63 26.40 11.81 -33.05
CA ILE A 63 25.38 12.01 -32.00
C ILE A 63 24.13 11.16 -32.24
N ASN A 64 23.60 11.18 -33.47
CA ASN A 64 22.35 10.50 -33.82
C ASN A 64 22.51 8.99 -33.73
N ASP A 65 23.65 8.45 -34.18
CA ASP A 65 23.92 7.02 -34.18
C ASP A 65 24.14 6.52 -32.75
N ASN A 66 24.88 7.27 -31.94
CA ASN A 66 25.09 6.95 -30.52
C ASN A 66 23.77 6.98 -29.73
N LEU A 67 22.87 7.90 -30.07
CA LEU A 67 21.53 7.97 -29.46
C LEU A 67 20.70 6.74 -29.87
N MET A 68 20.68 6.39 -31.16
CA MET A 68 19.98 5.19 -31.62
C MET A 68 20.56 3.91 -31.01
N GLU A 69 21.89 3.80 -30.93
CA GLU A 69 22.58 2.71 -30.25
C GLU A 69 22.12 2.57 -28.80
N LEU A 70 22.10 3.68 -28.05
CA LEU A 70 21.65 3.69 -26.66
C LEU A 70 20.19 3.23 -26.53
N LEU A 71 19.29 3.72 -27.38
CA LEU A 71 17.88 3.33 -27.37
C LEU A 71 17.72 1.82 -27.63
N ILE A 72 18.48 1.27 -28.59
CA ILE A 72 18.44 -0.17 -28.90
C ILE A 72 19.01 -0.97 -27.72
N MET A 73 20.12 -0.54 -27.11
CA MET A 73 20.69 -1.19 -25.92
C MET A 73 19.71 -1.23 -24.75
N ILE A 74 19.04 -0.11 -24.46
CA ILE A 74 18.03 -0.02 -23.39
C ILE A 74 16.89 -1.00 -23.67
N ASN A 75 16.33 -0.95 -24.87
CA ASN A 75 15.21 -1.80 -25.26
C ASN A 75 15.60 -3.29 -25.23
N ALA A 76 16.80 -3.65 -25.69
CA ALA A 76 17.32 -5.02 -25.63
C ALA A 76 17.42 -5.53 -24.19
N CYS A 77 17.93 -4.70 -23.26
CA CYS A 77 18.01 -5.06 -21.85
C CYS A 77 16.63 -5.18 -21.21
N LYS A 78 15.67 -4.33 -21.60
CA LYS A 78 14.30 -4.38 -21.08
C LYS A 78 13.57 -5.64 -21.53
N ILE A 79 13.65 -5.99 -22.81
CA ILE A 79 13.07 -7.22 -23.37
C ILE A 79 13.70 -8.47 -22.74
N ALA A 80 15.00 -8.43 -22.46
CA ALA A 80 15.71 -9.50 -21.75
C ALA A 80 15.34 -9.61 -20.24
N SER A 81 14.30 -8.89 -19.79
CA SER A 81 13.77 -8.95 -18.43
C SER A 81 14.77 -8.54 -17.36
N SER A 82 15.60 -7.53 -17.63
CA SER A 82 16.36 -6.84 -16.59
C SER A 82 15.44 -6.27 -15.51
N SER A 83 15.93 -6.23 -14.27
CA SER A 83 15.18 -5.65 -13.15
C SER A 83 14.94 -4.17 -13.40
N ARG A 84 16.01 -3.48 -13.82
CA ARG A 84 16.06 -2.04 -14.10
C ARG A 84 17.10 -1.72 -15.17
N VAL A 85 16.86 -0.68 -15.95
CA VAL A 85 17.84 -0.11 -16.89
C VAL A 85 18.08 1.37 -16.57
N ALA A 86 19.30 1.71 -16.15
CA ALA A 86 19.75 3.08 -15.92
C ALA A 86 20.65 3.53 -17.08
N ALA A 87 20.28 4.62 -17.76
CA ALA A 87 21.12 5.21 -18.80
C ALA A 87 22.04 6.27 -18.19
N VAL A 88 23.34 6.05 -18.27
CA VAL A 88 24.37 7.00 -17.86
C VAL A 88 24.81 7.77 -19.10
N ILE A 89 24.40 9.03 -19.19
CA ILE A 89 24.60 9.90 -20.34
C ILE A 89 25.40 11.13 -19.90
N PRO A 90 26.74 11.04 -19.81
CA PRO A 90 27.58 12.13 -19.32
C PRO A 90 27.41 13.43 -20.09
N CYS A 91 27.20 13.39 -21.40
CA CYS A 91 26.89 14.56 -22.22
C CYS A 91 25.55 14.35 -22.92
N PHE A 92 24.50 15.01 -22.43
CA PHE A 92 23.14 14.83 -22.93
C PHE A 92 22.98 15.37 -24.37
N PRO A 93 22.53 14.55 -25.34
CA PRO A 93 22.42 14.98 -26.73
C PRO A 93 21.27 15.99 -26.90
N TYR A 94 21.44 16.92 -27.83
CA TYR A 94 20.47 18.00 -28.11
C TYR A 94 20.13 18.91 -26.92
N ALA A 95 20.94 18.94 -25.86
CA ALA A 95 20.70 19.76 -24.67
C ALA A 95 20.55 21.27 -24.94
N ARG A 96 21.09 21.79 -26.05
CA ARG A 96 20.94 23.20 -26.47
C ARG A 96 19.59 23.52 -27.14
N GLN A 97 18.74 22.53 -27.36
CA GLN A 97 17.41 22.66 -27.98
C GLN A 97 16.32 22.38 -26.92
N ASP A 98 16.46 23.05 -25.77
CA ASP A 98 15.63 22.90 -24.57
C ASP A 98 14.41 23.83 -24.55
N LYS A 99 14.40 24.88 -25.38
CA LYS A 99 13.30 25.84 -25.43
C LYS A 99 12.89 26.20 -26.85
N LYS A 100 11.69 26.79 -26.94
CA LYS A 100 11.15 27.29 -28.20
C LYS A 100 11.72 28.69 -28.50
N ASP A 101 12.87 28.74 -29.18
CA ASP A 101 13.51 30.02 -29.54
C ASP A 101 12.73 30.82 -30.59
N LYS A 102 11.92 30.15 -31.42
CA LYS A 102 11.12 30.76 -32.48
C LYS A 102 9.74 30.12 -32.55
N SER A 103 8.76 30.83 -33.13
CA SER A 103 7.47 30.23 -33.46
C SER A 103 7.68 28.97 -34.32
N ARG A 104 7.09 27.84 -33.91
CA ARG A 104 7.21 26.50 -34.51
C ARG A 104 8.58 25.77 -34.35
N ALA A 105 9.51 26.28 -33.55
CA ALA A 105 10.72 25.51 -33.22
C ALA A 105 10.38 24.30 -32.32
N PRO A 106 10.96 23.11 -32.58
CA PRO A 106 10.79 21.93 -31.73
C PRO A 106 11.62 22.06 -30.44
N ILE A 107 11.20 21.35 -29.40
CA ILE A 107 11.99 21.14 -28.17
C ILE A 107 12.60 19.74 -28.26
N SER A 108 13.71 19.61 -29.00
CA SER A 108 14.32 18.31 -29.30
C SER A 108 14.84 17.62 -28.03
N ALA A 109 15.27 18.37 -27.02
CA ALA A 109 15.66 17.79 -25.73
C ALA A 109 14.50 17.02 -25.06
N LYS A 110 13.26 17.52 -25.15
CA LYS A 110 12.06 16.83 -24.64
C LYS A 110 11.74 15.59 -25.47
N LEU A 111 11.92 15.65 -26.79
CA LEU A 111 11.76 14.47 -27.65
C LEU A 111 12.74 13.36 -27.26
N VAL A 112 14.02 13.70 -27.05
CA VAL A 112 15.05 12.75 -26.61
C VAL A 112 14.72 12.16 -25.25
N ALA A 113 14.31 12.98 -24.29
CA ALA A 113 13.89 12.52 -22.97
C ALA A 113 12.74 11.51 -23.07
N ASN A 114 11.71 11.81 -23.86
CA ASN A 114 10.59 10.91 -24.10
C ASN A 114 11.03 9.60 -24.77
N MET A 115 11.92 9.66 -25.77
CA MET A 115 12.43 8.45 -26.45
C MET A 115 13.17 7.53 -25.49
N LEU A 116 13.99 8.09 -24.59
CA LEU A 116 14.72 7.30 -23.57
C LEU A 116 13.74 6.61 -22.60
N SER A 117 12.73 7.33 -22.11
CA SER A 117 11.69 6.76 -21.25
C SER A 117 10.91 5.66 -21.98
N VAL A 118 10.49 5.90 -23.23
CA VAL A 118 9.71 4.93 -24.03
C VAL A 118 10.54 3.70 -24.41
N ALA A 119 11.85 3.86 -24.63
CA ALA A 119 12.74 2.73 -24.89
C ALA A 119 12.88 1.79 -23.68
N GLY A 120 12.46 2.23 -22.48
CA GLY A 120 12.45 1.42 -21.27
C GLY A 120 13.52 1.78 -20.24
N ALA A 121 14.11 2.97 -20.32
CA ALA A 121 14.97 3.48 -19.25
C ALA A 121 14.13 3.74 -18.00
N ASP A 122 14.57 3.23 -16.86
CA ASP A 122 13.95 3.44 -15.56
C ASP A 122 14.65 4.56 -14.77
N HIS A 123 15.84 4.98 -15.21
CA HIS A 123 16.64 6.04 -14.58
C HIS A 123 17.58 6.70 -15.56
N ILE A 124 17.84 8.00 -15.39
CA ILE A 124 18.86 8.73 -16.13
C ILE A 124 19.89 9.29 -15.17
N ILE A 125 21.17 9.07 -15.44
CA ILE A 125 22.29 9.73 -14.76
C ILE A 125 22.99 10.58 -15.82
N THR A 126 23.05 11.89 -15.62
CA THR A 126 23.68 12.83 -16.55
C THR A 126 24.54 13.84 -15.78
N MET A 127 25.23 14.73 -16.49
CA MET A 127 26.13 15.70 -15.89
C MET A 127 25.98 17.06 -16.57
N ASP A 128 25.87 18.10 -15.75
CA ASP A 128 25.87 19.51 -16.16
C ASP A 128 24.99 19.82 -17.38
N LEU A 129 23.70 19.47 -17.28
CA LEU A 129 22.69 19.83 -18.28
C LEU A 129 22.73 21.32 -18.62
N HIS A 130 22.57 21.63 -19.91
CA HIS A 130 22.64 23.01 -20.41
C HIS A 130 21.65 23.97 -19.71
N ALA A 131 20.47 23.46 -19.39
CA ALA A 131 19.45 24.17 -18.63
C ALA A 131 18.81 23.22 -17.61
N SER A 132 18.56 23.70 -16.40
CA SER A 132 17.93 22.90 -15.33
C SER A 132 16.53 22.41 -15.69
N GLN A 133 15.82 23.13 -16.57
CA GLN A 133 14.49 22.76 -17.07
C GLN A 133 14.46 21.40 -17.77
N ILE A 134 15.58 20.95 -18.35
CA ILE A 134 15.68 19.66 -19.03
C ILE A 134 15.40 18.50 -18.07
N GLN A 135 15.68 18.65 -16.78
CA GLN A 135 15.33 17.63 -15.77
C GLN A 135 13.82 17.38 -15.72
N GLY A 136 13.00 18.44 -15.87
CA GLY A 136 11.55 18.35 -15.92
C GLY A 136 10.99 17.74 -17.22
N PHE A 137 11.84 17.39 -18.19
CA PHE A 137 11.41 16.71 -19.41
C PHE A 137 11.29 15.21 -19.25
N PHE A 138 11.80 14.63 -18.18
CA PHE A 138 11.74 13.19 -17.97
C PHE A 138 10.55 12.83 -17.07
N ASP A 139 9.86 11.75 -17.45
CA ASP A 139 8.81 11.14 -16.62
C ASP A 139 9.37 10.05 -15.69
N ILE A 140 10.70 9.88 -15.70
CA ILE A 140 11.49 8.96 -14.89
C ILE A 140 12.53 9.75 -14.08
N PRO A 141 13.04 9.24 -12.95
CA PRO A 141 13.99 9.99 -12.13
C PRO A 141 15.30 10.28 -12.88
N VAL A 142 15.88 11.45 -12.60
CA VAL A 142 17.09 11.95 -13.26
C VAL A 142 18.06 12.50 -12.22
N ASP A 143 19.27 11.97 -12.21
CA ASP A 143 20.40 12.53 -11.47
C ASP A 143 21.23 13.43 -12.38
N ASN A 144 21.13 14.74 -12.22
CA ASN A 144 22.01 15.71 -12.87
C ASN A 144 23.20 16.03 -11.96
N LEU A 145 24.35 15.42 -12.25
CA LEU A 145 25.59 15.60 -11.51
C LEU A 145 26.27 16.92 -11.90
N TYR A 146 27.08 17.47 -10.99
CA TYR A 146 27.82 18.72 -11.22
C TYR A 146 29.33 18.49 -11.10
N ALA A 147 30.07 18.84 -12.15
CA ALA A 147 31.52 18.74 -12.18
C ALA A 147 32.23 19.97 -11.57
N GLU A 148 31.53 21.10 -11.41
CA GLU A 148 32.11 22.35 -10.92
C GLU A 148 32.96 22.18 -9.65
N PRO A 149 32.50 21.52 -8.57
CA PRO A 149 33.32 21.37 -7.36
C PRO A 149 34.63 20.60 -7.60
N ALA A 150 34.59 19.58 -8.47
CA ALA A 150 35.76 18.77 -8.80
C ALA A 150 36.75 19.56 -9.66
N ILE A 151 36.24 20.33 -10.63
CA ILE A 151 37.03 21.23 -11.48
C ILE A 151 37.71 22.30 -10.63
N LEU A 152 36.98 22.95 -9.71
CA LEU A 152 37.53 23.98 -8.83
C LEU A 152 38.63 23.42 -7.92
N LYS A 153 38.43 22.21 -7.39
CA LYS A 153 39.47 21.51 -6.62
C LYS A 153 40.72 21.26 -7.46
N TYR A 154 40.55 20.72 -8.67
CA TYR A 154 41.66 20.46 -9.59
C TYR A 154 42.41 21.74 -9.95
N ILE A 155 41.72 22.86 -10.19
CA ILE A 155 42.34 24.16 -10.47
C ILE A 155 43.24 24.59 -9.31
N ARG A 156 42.76 24.47 -8.06
CA ARG A 156 43.53 24.87 -6.87
C ARG A 156 44.76 24.00 -6.62
N GLU A 157 44.69 22.72 -6.97
CA GLU A 157 45.73 21.73 -6.70
C GLU A 157 46.76 21.62 -7.84
N SER A 158 46.32 21.78 -9.09
CA SER A 158 47.12 21.47 -10.28
C SER A 158 47.61 22.69 -11.04
N ILE A 159 46.95 23.85 -10.93
CA ILE A 159 47.36 25.06 -11.66
C ILE A 159 48.22 25.95 -10.76
N PRO A 160 49.50 26.17 -11.11
CA PRO A 160 50.38 27.06 -10.35
C PRO A 160 49.89 28.51 -10.44
N ASN A 161 50.00 29.25 -9.34
CA ASN A 161 49.58 30.65 -9.24
C ASN A 161 48.13 30.89 -9.73
N TRP A 162 47.24 29.91 -9.53
CA TRP A 162 45.84 30.00 -9.97
C TRP A 162 45.14 31.27 -9.49
N GLN A 163 45.54 31.88 -8.36
CA GLN A 163 44.95 33.13 -7.87
C GLN A 163 45.19 34.34 -8.80
N SER A 164 46.27 34.32 -9.59
CA SER A 164 46.68 35.42 -10.48
C SER A 164 46.57 35.09 -11.97
N SER A 165 46.19 33.86 -12.30
CA SER A 165 46.12 33.36 -13.68
C SER A 165 44.71 33.44 -14.25
N VAL A 166 44.59 33.65 -15.56
CA VAL A 166 43.30 33.63 -16.27
C VAL A 166 43.10 32.24 -16.86
N TYR A 167 42.04 31.56 -16.45
CA TYR A 167 41.68 30.23 -16.93
C TYR A 167 40.19 30.17 -17.29
N ALA A 168 39.85 29.19 -18.11
CA ALA A 168 38.47 28.84 -18.41
C ALA A 168 38.22 27.38 -18.01
N PHE A 169 36.97 27.03 -17.73
CA PHE A 169 36.58 25.64 -17.62
C PHE A 169 35.27 25.38 -18.36
N CYS A 170 35.13 24.17 -18.87
CA CYS A 170 33.85 23.70 -19.41
C CYS A 170 33.73 22.20 -19.20
N VAL A 171 32.53 21.74 -18.89
CA VAL A 171 32.31 20.33 -18.59
C VAL A 171 32.46 19.51 -19.87
N HIS A 172 31.69 19.84 -20.91
CA HIS A 172 31.75 19.19 -22.21
C HIS A 172 32.58 20.03 -23.20
N GLY A 173 33.87 19.74 -23.32
CA GLY A 173 34.81 20.45 -24.21
C GLY A 173 34.66 20.09 -25.70
N ILE A 174 33.57 20.51 -26.36
CA ILE A 174 33.28 20.16 -27.77
C ILE A 174 34.21 20.89 -28.76
N PHE A 175 34.61 22.12 -28.44
CA PHE A 175 35.54 22.96 -29.23
C PHE A 175 35.29 23.01 -30.75
N SER A 176 34.05 23.23 -31.18
CA SER A 176 33.67 23.30 -32.59
C SER A 176 34.27 24.50 -33.35
N GLY A 177 34.59 24.30 -34.63
CA GLY A 177 35.00 25.37 -35.54
C GLY A 177 36.38 25.96 -35.17
N PRO A 178 36.58 27.30 -35.20
CA PRO A 178 37.87 27.92 -34.92
C PRO A 178 38.20 27.97 -33.41
N ALA A 179 37.49 27.22 -32.55
CA ALA A 179 37.63 27.32 -31.10
C ALA A 179 39.05 27.01 -30.61
N LEU A 180 39.67 25.93 -31.09
CA LEU A 180 41.06 25.57 -30.69
C LEU A 180 42.07 26.63 -31.12
N GLN A 181 41.91 27.21 -32.33
CA GLN A 181 42.77 28.29 -32.80
C GLN A 181 42.62 29.55 -31.92
N ARG A 182 41.38 29.91 -31.57
CA ARG A 182 41.11 31.03 -30.66
C ARG A 182 41.70 30.80 -29.27
N LEU A 183 41.63 29.57 -28.75
CA LEU A 183 42.23 29.21 -27.47
C LEU A 183 43.75 29.30 -27.48
N ASN A 184 44.40 28.79 -28.53
CA ASN A 184 45.85 28.92 -28.69
C ASN A 184 46.28 30.40 -28.71
N ASN A 185 45.54 31.25 -29.42
CA ASN A 185 45.81 32.70 -29.52
C ASN A 185 45.34 33.53 -28.31
N SER A 186 44.66 32.91 -27.35
CA SER A 186 44.11 33.61 -26.18
C SER A 186 45.16 33.86 -25.09
N ALA A 187 44.83 34.74 -24.14
CA ALA A 187 45.61 34.93 -22.92
C ALA A 187 45.31 33.89 -21.81
N PHE A 188 44.52 32.84 -22.10
CA PHE A 188 44.26 31.78 -21.12
C PHE A 188 45.55 31.00 -20.86
N GLU A 189 45.84 30.79 -19.57
CA GLU A 189 46.94 29.94 -19.10
C GLU A 189 46.55 28.46 -19.22
N ALA A 190 45.30 28.15 -18.86
CA ALA A 190 44.75 26.81 -18.95
C ALA A 190 43.25 26.82 -19.24
N VAL A 191 42.78 25.77 -19.90
CA VAL A 191 41.36 25.46 -20.09
C VAL A 191 41.09 24.08 -19.52
N VAL A 192 40.37 24.01 -18.40
CA VAL A 192 40.07 22.75 -17.73
C VAL A 192 38.77 22.17 -18.28
N VAL A 193 38.84 20.96 -18.82
CA VAL A 193 37.70 20.20 -19.35
C VAL A 193 37.56 18.86 -18.65
N THR A 194 36.41 18.19 -18.79
CA THR A 194 36.25 16.82 -18.29
C THR A 194 36.37 15.79 -19.41
N ASN A 195 36.60 14.53 -19.03
CA ASN A 195 36.49 13.37 -19.93
C ASN A 195 35.04 12.88 -20.10
N THR A 196 34.02 13.74 -19.93
CA THR A 196 32.64 13.41 -20.34
C THR A 196 32.55 13.09 -21.83
N ILE A 197 33.45 13.66 -22.63
CA ILE A 197 33.71 13.29 -24.03
C ILE A 197 35.24 13.10 -24.21
N PRO A 198 35.72 12.32 -25.18
CA PRO A 198 37.15 12.16 -25.45
C PRO A 198 37.83 13.51 -25.75
N GLN A 199 39.00 13.76 -25.14
CA GLN A 199 39.73 15.03 -25.23
C GLN A 199 41.14 14.90 -25.79
N GLU A 200 41.61 13.68 -26.07
CA GLU A 200 42.99 13.37 -26.44
C GLU A 200 43.41 14.12 -27.71
N GLU A 201 42.52 14.22 -28.71
CA GLU A 201 42.78 14.99 -29.92
C GLU A 201 42.86 16.50 -29.68
N ASN A 202 41.99 17.02 -28.82
CA ASN A 202 41.92 18.45 -28.52
C ASN A 202 43.17 18.88 -27.76
N MET A 203 43.62 18.08 -26.79
CA MET A 203 44.84 18.32 -26.03
C MET A 203 46.11 18.27 -26.89
N LYS A 204 46.14 17.39 -27.92
CA LYS A 204 47.24 17.38 -28.91
C LYS A 204 47.28 18.66 -29.75
N LYS A 205 46.11 19.22 -30.09
CA LYS A 205 45.97 20.43 -30.92
C LYS A 205 46.10 21.74 -30.11
N CYS A 206 45.90 21.69 -28.80
CA CYS A 206 45.95 22.84 -27.91
C CYS A 206 46.57 22.44 -26.56
N PRO A 207 47.84 22.82 -26.29
CA PRO A 207 48.54 22.43 -25.06
C PRO A 207 47.98 23.08 -23.79
N LYS A 208 47.11 24.09 -23.93
CA LYS A 208 46.44 24.77 -22.82
C LYS A 208 45.28 23.94 -22.24
N ILE A 209 44.79 22.94 -22.95
CA ILE A 209 43.67 22.11 -22.51
C ILE A 209 44.17 21.07 -21.50
N GLN A 210 43.55 21.04 -20.33
CA GLN A 210 43.78 20.03 -19.30
C GLN A 210 42.49 19.28 -19.04
N CYS A 211 42.55 17.94 -18.95
CA CYS A 211 41.38 17.10 -18.79
C CYS A 211 41.33 16.48 -17.38
N ILE A 212 40.26 16.73 -16.64
CA ILE A 212 39.96 16.07 -15.36
C ILE A 212 39.15 14.80 -15.60
N ASP A 213 39.52 13.75 -14.88
CA ASP A 213 38.80 12.48 -14.87
C ASP A 213 37.60 12.53 -13.92
N ILE A 214 36.40 12.38 -14.46
CA ILE A 214 35.12 12.37 -13.73
C ILE A 214 34.59 10.96 -13.47
N SER A 215 35.33 9.91 -13.84
CA SER A 215 34.90 8.51 -13.64
C SER A 215 34.56 8.20 -12.18
N MET A 216 35.21 8.85 -11.21
CA MET A 216 34.87 8.69 -9.79
C MET A 216 33.47 9.24 -9.46
N ILE A 217 33.09 10.36 -10.06
CA ILE A 217 31.80 11.02 -9.82
C ILE A 217 30.68 10.11 -10.34
N LEU A 218 30.85 9.59 -11.56
CA LEU A 218 29.90 8.65 -12.17
C LEU A 218 29.87 7.30 -11.44
N ALA A 219 31.02 6.77 -11.02
CA ALA A 219 31.10 5.54 -10.23
C ALA A 219 30.39 5.69 -8.87
N GLU A 220 30.58 6.81 -8.17
CA GLU A 220 29.88 7.03 -6.90
C GLU A 220 28.37 7.24 -7.11
N ALA A 221 27.95 7.85 -8.23
CA ALA A 221 26.53 7.95 -8.59
C ALA A 221 25.92 6.55 -8.83
N ILE A 222 26.57 5.70 -9.63
CA ILE A 222 26.14 4.30 -9.83
C ILE A 222 26.12 3.55 -8.49
N ARG A 223 27.14 3.72 -7.65
CA ARG A 223 27.22 3.09 -6.32
C ARG A 223 26.11 3.57 -5.39
N ARG A 224 25.78 4.86 -5.40
CA ARG A 224 24.67 5.44 -4.62
C ARG A 224 23.34 4.87 -5.10
N GLU A 225 23.15 4.77 -6.41
CA GLU A 225 21.98 4.16 -7.01
C GLU A 225 21.83 2.70 -6.57
N CYS A 226 22.93 1.96 -6.56
CA CYS A 226 22.94 0.58 -6.07
C CYS A 226 22.69 0.48 -4.55
N ARG A 227 23.13 1.46 -3.76
CA ARG A 227 22.87 1.49 -2.31
C ARG A 227 21.40 1.79 -1.98
N LEU A 228 20.75 2.66 -2.77
CA LEU A 228 19.30 2.89 -2.72
C LEU A 228 18.48 1.63 -2.99
N LEU A 229 19.08 0.62 -3.64
CA LEU A 229 18.46 -0.68 -3.92
C LEU A 229 18.68 -1.71 -2.80
N THR A 230 19.74 -1.57 -2.00
CA THR A 230 20.09 -2.55 -0.94
C THR A 230 19.65 -2.17 0.45
N SER A 231 19.22 -0.93 0.68
CA SER A 231 18.67 -0.53 1.97
C SER A 231 17.30 0.06 1.78
N ASP A 232 16.30 -0.59 2.38
CA ASP A 232 15.38 0.12 3.26
C ASP A 232 16.19 1.22 3.97
N PHE A 233 16.10 2.46 3.51
CA PHE A 233 16.62 3.60 4.24
C PHE A 233 15.66 3.83 5.42
N THR A 234 15.57 2.85 6.32
CA THR A 234 14.95 2.96 7.63
C THR A 234 15.88 3.70 8.59
N ASP A 235 17.20 3.65 8.35
CA ASP A 235 18.19 4.30 9.22
C ASP A 235 18.68 5.64 8.67
N ILE A 236 18.21 6.72 9.31
CA ILE A 236 18.72 8.07 9.08
C ILE A 236 20.13 8.17 9.66
N LYS A 237 21.09 8.56 8.82
CA LYS A 237 22.47 8.76 9.27
C LYS A 237 22.54 9.90 10.30
N PRO A 238 23.34 9.75 11.38
CA PRO A 238 23.47 10.79 12.42
C PRO A 238 23.87 12.17 11.88
N ILE A 239 24.65 12.20 10.79
CA ILE A 239 25.10 13.44 10.15
C ILE A 239 23.96 14.23 9.48
N LEU A 240 22.91 13.55 9.00
CA LEU A 240 21.72 14.20 8.46
C LEU A 240 20.94 14.88 9.59
N ILE A 241 20.76 14.20 10.72
CA ILE A 241 20.10 14.75 11.92
C ILE A 241 20.85 16.01 12.41
N GLN A 242 22.17 15.95 12.47
CA GLN A 242 23.00 17.11 12.83
C GLN A 242 22.89 18.25 11.81
N SER A 243 22.87 17.93 10.51
CA SER A 243 22.70 18.92 9.44
C SER A 243 21.36 19.66 9.54
N PHE A 244 20.25 18.94 9.73
CA PHE A 244 18.92 19.55 9.90
C PHE A 244 18.81 20.39 11.17
N SER A 245 19.46 19.96 12.27
CA SER A 245 19.54 20.73 13.51
C SER A 245 20.30 22.06 13.32
N ALA A 246 21.42 22.04 12.58
CA ALA A 246 22.19 23.25 12.28
C ALA A 246 21.47 24.19 11.28
N LEU A 247 20.73 23.64 10.32
CA LEU A 247 19.94 24.40 9.34
C LEU A 247 18.75 25.13 9.98
N GLN A 248 18.35 24.74 11.18
CA GLN A 248 17.19 25.31 11.86
C GLN A 248 17.33 26.83 12.15
N GLU A 249 18.56 27.34 12.25
CA GLU A 249 18.82 28.79 12.40
C GLU A 249 18.51 29.60 11.14
N ARG A 250 18.25 28.93 9.99
CA ARG A 250 18.00 29.55 8.69
C ARG A 250 16.71 28.99 8.07
N GLU A 251 15.57 29.52 8.49
CA GLU A 251 14.22 29.04 8.11
C GLU A 251 14.03 28.80 6.61
N VAL A 252 14.51 29.70 5.75
CA VAL A 252 14.38 29.56 4.29
C VAL A 252 15.11 28.31 3.79
N LEU A 253 16.36 28.10 4.21
CA LEU A 253 17.16 26.95 3.78
C LEU A 253 16.66 25.64 4.42
N PHE A 254 16.17 25.72 5.65
CA PHE A 254 15.53 24.60 6.33
C PHE A 254 14.30 24.12 5.56
N LYS A 255 13.44 25.05 5.11
CA LYS A 255 12.26 24.76 4.29
C LYS A 255 12.66 24.13 2.95
N TYR A 256 13.62 24.69 2.23
CA TYR A 256 14.12 24.09 0.99
C TYR A 256 14.67 22.67 1.20
N ALA A 257 15.41 22.43 2.28
CA ALA A 257 15.94 21.11 2.60
C ALA A 257 14.83 20.10 2.93
N LEU A 258 13.77 20.54 3.63
CA LEU A 258 12.57 19.74 3.88
C LEU A 258 11.80 19.44 2.60
N ASP A 259 11.63 20.42 1.71
CA ASP A 259 10.92 20.25 0.44
C ASP A 259 11.67 19.25 -0.49
N GLU A 260 13.00 19.33 -0.54
CA GLU A 260 13.83 18.37 -1.28
C GLU A 260 13.80 16.97 -0.66
N PHE A 261 13.81 16.88 0.68
CA PHE A 261 13.60 15.60 1.37
C PHE A 261 12.23 15.01 1.04
N ALA A 262 11.17 15.81 1.11
CA ALA A 262 9.81 15.41 0.77
C ALA A 262 9.72 14.93 -0.68
N LEU A 263 10.37 15.63 -1.62
CA LEU A 263 10.40 15.24 -3.04
C LEU A 263 11.11 13.89 -3.25
N SER A 264 12.24 13.68 -2.58
CA SER A 264 12.96 12.40 -2.65
C SER A 264 12.14 11.24 -2.09
N ARG A 265 11.51 11.42 -0.91
CA ARG A 265 10.65 10.41 -0.29
C ARG A 265 9.38 10.14 -1.11
N LYS A 266 8.77 11.18 -1.68
CA LYS A 266 7.60 11.09 -2.58
C LYS A 266 7.86 10.14 -3.75
N ASN A 267 9.01 10.25 -4.40
CA ASN A 267 9.40 9.40 -5.54
C ASN A 267 9.70 7.96 -5.09
N GLN A 268 10.35 7.80 -3.94
CA GLN A 268 10.67 6.48 -3.39
C GLN A 268 9.41 5.69 -3.03
N ILE A 269 8.47 6.29 -2.31
CA ILE A 269 7.22 5.62 -1.93
C ILE A 269 6.38 5.25 -3.14
N LEU A 270 6.27 6.15 -4.13
CA LEU A 270 5.56 5.85 -5.37
C LEU A 270 6.14 4.61 -6.05
N ARG A 271 7.47 4.51 -6.10
CA ARG A 271 8.15 3.36 -6.68
C ARG A 271 7.83 2.08 -5.90
N ILE A 272 8.00 2.09 -4.57
CA ILE A 272 7.74 0.89 -3.74
C ILE A 272 6.24 0.50 -3.84
N TYR A 273 5.34 1.48 -3.94
CA TYR A 273 3.91 1.21 -4.13
C TYR A 273 3.63 0.50 -5.46
N LEU A 274 4.22 0.97 -6.56
CA LEU A 274 4.08 0.33 -7.87
C LEU A 274 4.70 -1.07 -7.90
N GLU A 275 5.85 -1.27 -7.24
CA GLU A 275 6.48 -2.58 -7.07
C GLU A 275 5.58 -3.53 -6.24
N ALA A 276 4.98 -3.03 -5.16
CA ALA A 276 4.05 -3.80 -4.33
C ALA A 276 2.79 -4.23 -5.11
N LEU A 277 2.26 -3.34 -5.95
CA LEU A 277 1.10 -3.62 -6.80
C LEU A 277 1.41 -4.69 -7.86
N THR A 278 2.53 -4.57 -8.57
CA THR A 278 2.83 -5.36 -9.79
C THR A 278 3.66 -6.62 -9.54
N ARG A 279 4.60 -6.58 -8.59
CA ARG A 279 5.57 -7.67 -8.32
C ARG A 279 5.40 -8.31 -6.95
N GLY A 280 4.69 -7.64 -6.03
CA GLY A 280 4.57 -8.04 -4.64
C GLY A 280 5.84 -7.70 -3.86
N GLY A 281 5.76 -6.73 -2.95
CA GLY A 281 6.92 -6.29 -2.15
C GLY A 281 7.45 -7.39 -1.23
N ASN A 282 8.67 -7.27 -0.67
CA ASN A 282 9.30 -8.17 0.33
C ASN A 282 8.83 -9.65 0.33
N GLY A 283 8.72 -10.29 -0.84
CA GLY A 283 8.34 -11.71 -0.97
C GLY A 283 6.83 -12.03 -0.89
N GLY A 284 5.96 -11.02 -0.83
CA GLY A 284 4.50 -11.16 -0.91
C GLY A 284 3.99 -11.33 -2.35
N LYS A 285 2.74 -11.78 -2.52
CA LYS A 285 2.09 -11.84 -3.84
C LYS A 285 1.72 -10.42 -4.33
N PRO A 286 1.74 -10.15 -5.64
CA PRO A 286 1.29 -8.87 -6.19
C PRO A 286 -0.16 -8.57 -5.81
N ILE A 287 -0.42 -7.34 -5.37
CA ILE A 287 -1.78 -6.90 -5.00
C ILE A 287 -2.70 -6.93 -6.23
N GLU A 288 -2.18 -6.71 -7.44
CA GLU A 288 -2.94 -6.76 -8.70
C GLU A 288 -3.56 -8.14 -9.02
N MET A 289 -3.06 -9.24 -8.43
CA MET A 289 -3.67 -10.56 -8.58
C MET A 289 -5.08 -10.63 -7.97
N LEU A 290 -5.41 -9.74 -7.05
CA LEU A 290 -6.69 -9.71 -6.34
C LEU A 290 -7.72 -8.77 -7.00
N SER A 291 -7.45 -8.24 -8.19
CA SER A 291 -8.33 -7.29 -8.89
C SER A 291 -9.77 -7.77 -9.10
N HIS A 292 -10.00 -9.10 -9.10
CA HIS A 292 -11.29 -9.77 -9.19
C HIS A 292 -12.09 -9.76 -7.87
N GLU A 293 -11.48 -9.40 -6.73
CA GLU A 293 -12.12 -9.26 -5.42
C GLU A 293 -12.02 -7.80 -4.93
N PRO A 294 -12.97 -6.91 -5.31
CA PRO A 294 -12.87 -5.47 -5.06
C PRO A 294 -12.66 -5.09 -3.59
N LEU A 295 -13.32 -5.80 -2.66
CA LEU A 295 -13.20 -5.51 -1.23
C LEU A 295 -11.77 -5.74 -0.71
N ARG A 296 -11.19 -6.88 -1.08
CA ARG A 296 -9.86 -7.28 -0.64
C ARG A 296 -8.78 -6.45 -1.35
N TYR A 297 -8.95 -6.23 -2.65
CA TYR A 297 -8.05 -5.42 -3.45
C TYR A 297 -7.93 -3.99 -2.93
N VAL A 298 -9.06 -3.31 -2.70
CA VAL A 298 -9.07 -1.94 -2.15
C VAL A 298 -8.58 -1.92 -0.70
N GLY A 299 -8.95 -2.93 0.10
CA GLY A 299 -8.49 -3.08 1.47
C GLY A 299 -6.97 -3.20 1.59
N ASP A 300 -6.35 -4.07 0.78
CA ASP A 300 -4.90 -4.30 0.78
C ASP A 300 -4.14 -3.05 0.30
N MET A 301 -4.66 -2.33 -0.70
CA MET A 301 -4.08 -1.05 -1.13
C MET A 301 -4.11 0.00 -0.01
N LEU A 302 -5.24 0.18 0.66
CA LEU A 302 -5.38 1.14 1.76
C LEU A 302 -4.51 0.77 2.96
N ALA A 303 -4.44 -0.51 3.31
CA ALA A 303 -3.60 -1.02 4.40
C ALA A 303 -2.12 -0.77 4.12
N TRP A 304 -1.66 -1.07 2.89
CA TRP A 304 -0.29 -0.81 2.47
C TRP A 304 0.04 0.68 2.54
N MET A 305 -0.84 1.54 2.01
CA MET A 305 -0.64 3.00 2.02
C MET A 305 -0.57 3.54 3.46
N TYR A 306 -1.41 3.04 4.36
CA TYR A 306 -1.39 3.42 5.77
C TYR A 306 -0.07 3.04 6.44
N GLN A 307 0.39 1.80 6.28
CA GLN A 307 1.66 1.35 6.85
C GLN A 307 2.84 2.12 6.28
N ALA A 308 2.84 2.41 4.97
CA ALA A 308 3.91 3.17 4.33
C ALA A 308 3.99 4.60 4.87
N ILE A 309 2.85 5.29 5.00
CA ILE A 309 2.81 6.66 5.55
C ILE A 309 3.20 6.67 7.03
N GLU A 310 2.83 5.65 7.79
CA GLU A 310 3.26 5.50 9.19
C GLU A 310 4.79 5.35 9.31
N ASN A 311 5.38 4.51 8.46
CA ASN A 311 6.84 4.34 8.43
C ASN A 311 7.55 5.66 8.06
N GLU A 312 6.99 6.46 7.15
CA GLU A 312 7.55 7.79 6.83
C GLU A 312 7.42 8.80 7.97
N ARG A 313 6.31 8.75 8.72
CA ARG A 313 6.13 9.59 9.91
C ARG A 313 7.23 9.30 10.92
N ASP A 314 7.50 8.01 11.15
CA ASP A 314 8.53 7.58 12.10
C ASP A 314 9.94 7.95 11.60
N LEU A 315 10.18 7.82 10.28
CA LEU A 315 11.40 8.30 9.64
C LEU A 315 11.58 9.82 9.84
N LEU A 316 10.55 10.61 9.52
CA LEU A 316 10.59 12.07 9.65
C LEU A 316 10.77 12.51 11.10
N ALA A 317 10.13 11.80 12.05
CA ALA A 317 10.33 12.02 13.48
C ALA A 317 11.79 11.71 13.91
N GLY A 318 12.41 10.68 13.33
CA GLY A 318 13.82 10.39 13.52
C GLY A 318 14.75 11.49 12.99
N LEU A 319 14.41 12.07 11.83
CA LEU A 319 15.18 13.14 11.18
C LEU A 319 15.14 14.44 11.99
N LEU A 320 13.94 14.81 12.45
CA LEU A 320 13.66 16.06 13.14
C LEU A 320 13.81 15.97 14.67
N LYS A 321 14.36 14.86 15.18
CA LYS A 321 14.51 14.60 16.62
C LYS A 321 15.19 15.73 17.40
N ASN A 322 16.11 16.45 16.77
CA ASN A 322 16.88 17.54 17.39
C ASN A 322 16.39 18.95 16.95
N CYS A 323 15.27 19.05 16.25
CA CYS A 323 14.71 20.31 15.75
C CYS A 323 13.57 20.81 16.66
N ARG A 324 13.37 22.14 16.78
CA ARG A 324 12.28 22.71 17.60
C ARG A 324 10.90 22.49 16.96
N SER A 325 9.90 22.26 17.80
CA SER A 325 8.50 21.96 17.41
C SER A 325 7.78 23.06 16.64
N GLU A 326 8.14 24.33 16.82
CA GLU A 326 7.51 25.48 16.13
C GLU A 326 7.80 25.50 14.61
N VAL A 327 8.84 24.79 14.16
CA VAL A 327 9.25 24.69 12.75
C VAL A 327 8.86 23.32 12.15
N ASN A 328 8.23 22.44 12.94
CA ASN A 328 7.89 21.08 12.51
C ASN A 328 6.64 21.08 11.63
N SER A 329 6.83 21.21 10.32
CA SER A 329 5.82 21.00 9.30
C SER A 329 5.61 19.52 8.95
N THR A 330 5.65 18.63 9.96
CA THR A 330 5.60 17.16 9.77
C THR A 330 4.39 16.74 8.95
N ILE A 331 3.23 17.35 9.25
CA ILE A 331 1.97 17.07 8.56
C ILE A 331 2.03 17.51 7.09
N ASP A 332 2.59 18.69 6.82
CA ASP A 332 2.70 19.22 5.45
C ASP A 332 3.64 18.37 4.58
N VAL A 333 4.77 17.93 5.16
CA VAL A 333 5.74 17.04 4.48
C VAL A 333 5.08 15.69 4.19
N LEU A 334 4.37 15.09 5.15
CA LEU A 334 3.64 13.84 4.93
C LEU A 334 2.52 13.99 3.90
N SER A 335 1.82 15.13 3.88
CA SER A 335 0.83 15.47 2.86
C SER A 335 1.47 15.51 1.46
N GLN A 336 2.62 16.18 1.31
CA GLN A 336 3.35 16.24 0.05
C GLN A 336 3.86 14.87 -0.40
N VAL A 337 4.37 14.07 0.53
CA VAL A 337 4.86 12.71 0.25
C VAL A 337 3.73 11.78 -0.18
N SER A 338 2.58 11.84 0.51
CA SER A 338 1.42 10.99 0.20
C SER A 338 0.71 11.36 -1.12
N SER A 339 0.87 12.59 -1.61
CA SER A 339 0.24 13.06 -2.86
C SER A 339 0.57 12.20 -4.10
N SER A 340 1.76 11.58 -4.15
CA SER A 340 2.14 10.73 -5.29
C SER A 340 1.29 9.45 -5.41
N LEU A 341 0.73 8.98 -4.31
CA LEU A 341 -0.06 7.75 -4.26
C LEU A 341 -1.49 7.93 -4.76
N CYS A 342 -2.03 9.17 -4.72
CA CYS A 342 -3.42 9.48 -5.02
C CYS A 342 -3.85 9.02 -6.42
N ARG A 343 -3.10 9.41 -7.45
CA ARG A 343 -3.48 9.13 -8.85
C ARG A 343 -3.42 7.64 -9.20
N PRO A 344 -2.34 6.89 -8.91
CA PRO A 344 -2.29 5.46 -9.16
C PRO A 344 -3.35 4.65 -8.40
N PHE A 345 -3.69 5.08 -7.17
CA PHE A 345 -4.74 4.47 -6.35
C PHE A 345 -6.13 4.73 -6.94
N LYS A 346 -6.46 6.00 -7.25
CA LYS A 346 -7.76 6.41 -7.77
C LYS A 346 -8.12 5.68 -9.07
N VAL A 347 -7.21 5.64 -10.03
CA VAL A 347 -7.44 4.95 -11.32
C VAL A 347 -7.76 3.46 -11.14
N ARG A 348 -7.06 2.77 -10.22
CA ARG A 348 -7.27 1.34 -9.97
C ARG A 348 -8.60 1.05 -9.28
N VAL A 349 -8.97 1.89 -8.31
CA VAL A 349 -10.26 1.78 -7.61
C VAL A 349 -11.42 2.05 -8.59
N GLU A 350 -11.31 3.09 -9.42
CA GLU A 350 -12.30 3.42 -10.45
C GLU A 350 -12.47 2.27 -11.45
N GLN A 351 -11.36 1.64 -11.89
CA GLN A 351 -11.41 0.47 -12.76
C GLN A 351 -12.05 -0.75 -12.09
N SER A 352 -11.72 -1.01 -10.82
CA SER A 352 -12.26 -2.14 -10.07
C SER A 352 -13.77 -2.00 -9.84
N LEU A 353 -14.23 -0.81 -9.40
CA LEU A 353 -15.64 -0.55 -9.14
C LEU A 353 -16.46 -0.31 -10.43
N GLY A 354 -15.84 0.22 -11.49
CA GLY A 354 -16.47 0.53 -12.77
C GLY A 354 -16.67 -0.67 -13.70
N SER A 355 -16.09 -1.83 -13.38
CA SER A 355 -16.21 -3.08 -14.16
C SER A 355 -17.64 -3.65 -14.21
N GLY A 356 -18.52 -3.23 -13.29
CA GLY A 356 -19.90 -3.72 -13.20
C GLY A 356 -20.03 -5.14 -12.62
N GLU A 357 -18.93 -5.77 -12.22
CA GLU A 357 -18.90 -7.12 -11.66
C GLU A 357 -19.15 -7.15 -10.14
N ALA A 358 -18.98 -6.01 -9.46
CA ALA A 358 -19.15 -5.90 -8.01
C ALA A 358 -20.63 -5.86 -7.61
N ASP A 359 -21.03 -6.72 -6.66
CA ASP A 359 -22.36 -6.69 -6.05
C ASP A 359 -22.56 -5.46 -5.16
N ALA A 360 -23.81 -5.02 -5.01
CA ALA A 360 -24.14 -3.82 -4.24
C ALA A 360 -23.66 -3.89 -2.78
N VAL A 361 -23.61 -5.08 -2.19
CA VAL A 361 -23.14 -5.28 -0.81
C VAL A 361 -21.62 -5.09 -0.73
N THR A 362 -20.84 -5.63 -1.66
CA THR A 362 -19.40 -5.39 -1.76
C THR A 362 -19.06 -3.92 -1.96
N VAL A 363 -19.76 -3.22 -2.85
CA VAL A 363 -19.56 -1.76 -3.06
C VAL A 363 -19.84 -0.97 -1.78
N TYR A 364 -20.88 -1.35 -1.04
CA TYR A 364 -21.20 -0.73 0.25
C TYR A 364 -20.13 -0.99 1.32
N LYS A 365 -19.57 -2.20 1.39
CA LYS A 365 -18.44 -2.52 2.27
C LYS A 365 -17.19 -1.71 1.93
N VAL A 366 -16.88 -1.55 0.63
CA VAL A 366 -15.77 -0.72 0.15
C VAL A 366 -15.96 0.75 0.54
N LYS A 367 -17.18 1.30 0.42
CA LYS A 367 -17.51 2.64 0.92
C LYS A 367 -17.22 2.76 2.43
N GLY A 368 -17.58 1.74 3.22
CA GLY A 368 -17.26 1.68 4.65
C GLY A 368 -15.76 1.71 4.93
N LEU A 369 -14.97 0.96 4.15
CA LEU A 369 -13.50 0.97 4.24
C LEU A 369 -12.92 2.35 3.96
N PHE A 370 -13.40 3.07 2.94
CA PHE A 370 -12.96 4.44 2.69
C PHE A 370 -13.22 5.35 3.89
N GLY A 371 -14.39 5.26 4.52
CA GLY A 371 -14.72 6.05 5.72
C GLY A 371 -13.79 5.75 6.89
N PHE A 372 -13.50 4.47 7.14
CA PHE A 372 -12.58 4.04 8.19
C PHE A 372 -11.17 4.59 7.96
N TYR A 373 -10.61 4.39 6.76
CA TYR A 373 -9.26 4.84 6.45
C TYR A 373 -9.15 6.37 6.32
N LEU A 374 -10.21 7.07 5.89
CA LEU A 374 -10.23 8.53 5.85
C LEU A 374 -9.99 9.13 7.23
N SER A 375 -10.65 8.60 8.27
CA SER A 375 -10.44 9.05 9.65
C SER A 375 -8.99 8.85 10.10
N LYS A 376 -8.37 7.73 9.71
CA LYS A 376 -6.98 7.41 10.02
C LYS A 376 -5.99 8.31 9.27
N PHE A 377 -6.17 8.50 7.96
CA PHE A 377 -5.29 9.36 7.17
C PHE A 377 -5.40 10.83 7.59
N ALA A 378 -6.59 11.31 7.92
CA ALA A 378 -6.78 12.68 8.40
C ALA A 378 -5.95 12.99 9.66
N THR A 379 -5.76 12.00 10.55
CA THR A 379 -4.88 12.16 11.73
C THR A 379 -3.39 12.20 11.40
N LEU A 380 -2.95 11.66 10.26
CA LEU A 380 -1.54 11.57 9.87
C LEU A 380 -1.10 12.71 8.93
N THR A 381 -1.88 12.98 7.88
CA THR A 381 -1.53 13.91 6.80
C THR A 381 -2.34 15.21 6.85
N GLY A 382 -3.29 15.32 7.77
CA GLY A 382 -4.22 16.45 7.87
C GLY A 382 -5.46 16.29 6.98
N ASP A 383 -6.56 16.87 7.43
CA ASP A 383 -7.88 16.73 6.81
C ASP A 383 -8.01 17.42 5.43
N THR A 384 -7.11 18.36 5.15
CA THR A 384 -7.00 19.12 3.89
C THR A 384 -6.02 18.51 2.88
N SER A 385 -5.42 17.35 3.18
CA SER A 385 -4.48 16.71 2.27
C SER A 385 -5.14 16.17 1.00
N GLU A 386 -4.38 16.15 -0.10
CA GLU A 386 -4.83 15.65 -1.41
C GLU A 386 -5.25 14.17 -1.34
N LEU A 387 -4.62 13.39 -0.45
CA LEU A 387 -4.98 12.00 -0.19
C LEU A 387 -6.39 11.89 0.42
N CYS A 388 -6.68 12.66 1.47
CA CYS A 388 -8.00 12.69 2.10
C CYS A 388 -9.08 13.14 1.11
N GLN A 389 -8.80 14.15 0.29
CA GLN A 389 -9.71 14.58 -0.78
C GLN A 389 -9.97 13.44 -1.79
N SER A 390 -8.91 12.77 -2.26
CA SER A 390 -9.04 11.66 -3.20
C SER A 390 -9.88 10.50 -2.64
N ILE A 391 -9.74 10.18 -1.35
CA ILE A 391 -10.54 9.15 -0.69
C ILE A 391 -12.02 9.58 -0.56
N ARG A 392 -12.30 10.86 -0.28
CA ARG A 392 -13.68 11.38 -0.25
C ARG A 392 -14.36 11.28 -1.62
N GLU A 393 -13.65 11.63 -2.69
CA GLU A 393 -14.15 11.51 -4.06
C GLU A 393 -14.47 10.04 -4.41
N LEU A 394 -13.60 9.10 -4.03
CA LEU A 394 -13.84 7.67 -4.21
C LEU A 394 -15.00 7.14 -3.35
N GLN A 395 -15.19 7.69 -2.16
CA GLN A 395 -16.33 7.35 -1.29
C GLN A 395 -17.66 7.83 -1.88
N GLU A 396 -17.69 9.02 -2.49
CA GLU A 396 -18.84 9.53 -3.23
C GLU A 396 -19.13 8.66 -4.46
N LEU A 397 -18.10 8.30 -5.22
CA LEU A 397 -18.23 7.38 -6.35
C LEU A 397 -18.84 6.03 -5.92
N ALA A 398 -18.32 5.41 -4.86
CA ALA A 398 -18.86 4.16 -4.33
C ALA A 398 -20.32 4.30 -3.89
N THR A 399 -20.68 5.46 -3.32
CA THR A 399 -22.07 5.76 -2.92
C THR A 399 -22.99 5.83 -4.15
N ASN A 400 -22.56 6.49 -5.22
CA ASN A 400 -23.33 6.61 -6.45
C ASN A 400 -23.53 5.25 -7.15
N ILE A 401 -22.46 4.44 -7.23
CA ILE A 401 -22.52 3.08 -7.80
C ILE A 401 -23.46 2.21 -6.97
N PHE A 402 -23.37 2.28 -5.64
CA PHE A 402 -24.27 1.54 -4.74
C PHE A 402 -25.74 1.92 -4.96
N MET A 403 -26.06 3.22 -4.96
CA MET A 403 -27.45 3.69 -5.14
C MET A 403 -28.01 3.31 -6.51
N SER A 404 -27.19 3.39 -7.56
CA SER A 404 -27.56 2.94 -8.91
C SER A 404 -27.83 1.43 -8.94
N GLY A 405 -26.91 0.62 -8.42
CA GLY A 405 -27.04 -0.84 -8.37
C GLY A 405 -28.24 -1.31 -7.53
N LEU A 406 -28.51 -0.64 -6.41
CA LEU A 406 -29.70 -0.89 -5.59
C LEU A 406 -30.98 -0.59 -6.37
N THR A 407 -31.04 0.57 -7.03
CA THR A 407 -32.20 0.97 -7.83
C THR A 407 -32.47 -0.01 -8.96
N THR A 408 -31.43 -0.44 -9.69
CA THR A 408 -31.55 -1.44 -10.76
C THR A 408 -32.00 -2.80 -10.23
N THR A 409 -31.49 -3.23 -9.06
CA THR A 409 -31.88 -4.50 -8.43
C THR A 409 -33.35 -4.46 -8.02
N VAL A 410 -33.78 -3.39 -7.34
CA VAL A 410 -35.17 -3.18 -6.94
C VAL A 410 -36.09 -3.12 -8.17
N GLN A 411 -35.73 -2.36 -9.20
CA GLN A 411 -36.51 -2.29 -10.45
C GLN A 411 -36.62 -3.67 -11.14
N ARG A 412 -35.55 -4.46 -11.16
CA ARG A 412 -35.57 -5.82 -11.71
C ARG A 412 -36.50 -6.74 -10.93
N ILE A 413 -36.50 -6.61 -9.61
CA ILE A 413 -37.38 -7.38 -8.71
C ILE A 413 -38.84 -6.96 -8.90
N LEU A 414 -39.12 -5.65 -8.95
CA LEU A 414 -40.45 -5.10 -9.19
C LEU A 414 -41.01 -5.50 -10.56
N ASN A 415 -40.19 -5.46 -11.62
CA ASN A 415 -40.59 -5.88 -12.96
C ASN A 415 -40.85 -7.39 -13.10
N ARG A 416 -40.36 -8.20 -12.14
CA ARG A 416 -40.64 -9.64 -12.05
C ARG A 416 -41.84 -9.98 -11.17
N MET A 417 -42.48 -8.99 -10.53
CA MET A 417 -43.73 -9.23 -9.80
C MET A 417 -44.88 -9.36 -10.81
N GLY A 418 -45.23 -10.61 -11.14
CA GLY A 418 -46.50 -10.94 -11.80
C GLY A 418 -47.68 -10.91 -10.81
N PRO A 419 -48.93 -11.12 -11.29
CA PRO A 419 -50.04 -11.43 -10.39
C PRO A 419 -49.68 -12.65 -9.52
N PRO A 420 -50.12 -12.71 -8.25
CA PRO A 420 -49.83 -13.85 -7.39
C PRO A 420 -50.30 -15.14 -8.07
N ASP A 421 -49.44 -16.17 -8.08
CA ASP A 421 -49.83 -17.50 -8.56
C ASP A 421 -51.01 -18.02 -7.73
N TYR A 422 -51.83 -18.88 -8.32
CA TYR A 422 -53.08 -19.41 -7.72
C TYR A 422 -52.88 -20.08 -6.34
N ASP A 423 -51.64 -20.44 -6.01
CA ASP A 423 -51.26 -21.05 -4.73
C ASP A 423 -51.01 -20.04 -3.60
N LEU A 424 -51.12 -18.71 -3.85
CA LEU A 424 -50.98 -17.61 -2.87
C LEU A 424 -49.65 -17.56 -2.08
N LEU A 425 -48.69 -18.43 -2.42
CA LEU A 425 -47.33 -18.50 -1.88
C LEU A 425 -46.54 -17.18 -2.08
N PRO A 426 -45.50 -16.92 -1.24
CA PRO A 426 -44.70 -15.71 -1.33
C PRO A 426 -44.01 -15.56 -2.69
N VAL A 427 -44.20 -14.42 -3.35
CA VAL A 427 -43.46 -14.08 -4.57
C VAL A 427 -41.96 -14.04 -4.21
N PRO A 428 -41.09 -14.83 -4.85
CA PRO A 428 -39.66 -14.92 -4.53
C PRO A 428 -38.93 -13.56 -4.47
N ALA A 429 -39.48 -12.56 -5.15
CA ALA A 429 -39.09 -11.16 -5.12
C ALA A 429 -39.01 -10.55 -3.70
N VAL A 430 -39.97 -10.85 -2.82
CA VAL A 430 -40.03 -10.26 -1.47
C VAL A 430 -38.94 -10.87 -0.57
N GLN A 431 -38.70 -12.18 -0.69
CA GLN A 431 -37.63 -12.85 0.03
C GLN A 431 -36.25 -12.32 -0.38
N GLN A 432 -36.05 -12.05 -1.67
CA GLN A 432 -34.80 -11.48 -2.19
C GLN A 432 -34.52 -10.07 -1.65
N LEU A 433 -35.55 -9.22 -1.51
CA LEU A 433 -35.40 -7.88 -0.92
C LEU A 433 -35.08 -7.92 0.57
N LEU A 434 -35.74 -8.80 1.33
CA LEU A 434 -35.48 -8.97 2.77
C LEU A 434 -34.06 -9.49 3.02
N ASN A 435 -33.58 -10.43 2.21
CA ASN A 435 -32.20 -10.91 2.31
C ASN A 435 -31.18 -9.81 1.96
N LEU A 436 -31.43 -9.01 0.92
CA LEU A 436 -30.55 -7.88 0.57
C LEU A 436 -30.47 -6.83 1.70
N LEU A 437 -31.61 -6.52 2.33
CA LEU A 437 -31.65 -5.63 3.50
C LEU A 437 -30.88 -6.22 4.68
N LYS A 438 -31.04 -7.53 4.94
CA LYS A 438 -30.30 -8.24 5.98
C LYS A 438 -28.79 -8.17 5.73
N ASP A 439 -28.34 -8.43 4.51
CA ASP A 439 -26.93 -8.40 4.13
C ASP A 439 -26.32 -7.00 4.26
N LEU A 440 -27.06 -5.95 3.88
CA LEU A 440 -26.62 -4.56 4.04
C LEU A 440 -26.48 -4.15 5.50
N VAL A 441 -27.46 -4.51 6.34
CA VAL A 441 -27.40 -4.19 7.77
C VAL A 441 -26.29 -4.98 8.47
N ALA A 442 -26.08 -6.23 8.09
CA ALA A 442 -24.98 -7.05 8.60
C ALA A 442 -23.59 -6.45 8.34
N THR A 443 -23.45 -5.53 7.37
CA THR A 443 -22.16 -4.86 7.12
C THR A 443 -21.80 -3.74 8.10
N GLN A 444 -22.77 -3.17 8.82
CA GLN A 444 -22.54 -2.04 9.73
C GLN A 444 -22.43 -2.44 11.20
N LEU A 445 -22.81 -3.67 11.55
CA LEU A 445 -22.91 -4.13 12.93
C LEU A 445 -21.69 -4.99 13.27
N ALA A 446 -21.05 -4.70 14.41
CA ALA A 446 -19.76 -5.26 14.79
C ALA A 446 -19.82 -6.73 15.25
N SER A 447 -21.00 -7.20 15.70
CA SER A 447 -21.21 -8.57 16.19
C SER A 447 -22.44 -9.21 15.55
N GLY A 448 -22.42 -10.55 15.40
CA GLY A 448 -23.58 -11.30 14.92
C GLY A 448 -24.82 -11.16 15.82
N LEU A 449 -24.61 -10.82 17.10
CA LEU A 449 -25.68 -10.56 18.08
C LEU A 449 -26.39 -9.23 17.81
N ASP A 450 -25.63 -8.19 17.46
CA ASP A 450 -26.20 -6.89 17.09
C ASP A 450 -27.07 -7.01 15.82
N VAL A 451 -26.64 -7.86 14.86
CA VAL A 451 -27.41 -8.19 13.66
C VAL A 451 -28.70 -8.90 14.01
N ALA A 452 -28.67 -9.88 14.91
CA ALA A 452 -29.85 -10.61 15.35
C ALA A 452 -30.87 -9.68 16.05
N VAL A 453 -30.43 -8.83 16.99
CA VAL A 453 -31.30 -7.86 17.68
C VAL A 453 -31.92 -6.86 16.71
N TYR A 454 -31.12 -6.28 15.81
CA TYR A 454 -31.65 -5.34 14.81
C TYR A 454 -32.64 -6.02 13.85
N THR A 455 -32.32 -7.23 13.39
CA THR A 455 -33.18 -8.00 12.49
C THR A 455 -34.50 -8.36 13.17
N LEU A 456 -34.50 -8.75 14.45
CA LEU A 456 -35.71 -8.99 15.24
C LEU A 456 -36.58 -7.73 15.33
N ASN A 457 -35.98 -6.56 15.56
CA ASN A 457 -36.70 -5.30 15.60
C ASN A 457 -37.34 -4.96 14.24
N CYS A 458 -36.61 -5.14 13.13
CA CYS A 458 -37.15 -4.95 11.78
C CYS A 458 -38.26 -5.94 11.44
N LEU A 459 -38.06 -7.24 11.72
CA LEU A 459 -39.05 -8.28 11.48
C LEU A 459 -40.31 -8.05 12.32
N SER A 460 -40.18 -7.58 13.56
CA SER A 460 -41.32 -7.23 14.40
C SER A 460 -42.15 -6.07 13.83
N VAL A 461 -41.49 -5.06 13.25
CA VAL A 461 -42.18 -3.94 12.58
C VAL A 461 -42.90 -4.43 11.32
N ILE A 462 -42.22 -5.24 10.50
CA ILE A 462 -42.81 -5.83 9.28
C ILE A 462 -44.01 -6.71 9.64
N GLN A 463 -43.87 -7.60 10.64
CA GLN A 463 -44.95 -8.46 11.10
C GLN A 463 -46.16 -7.63 11.58
N SER A 464 -45.92 -6.55 12.33
CA SER A 464 -46.98 -5.65 12.81
C SER A 464 -47.72 -4.95 11.65
N SER A 465 -47.01 -4.60 10.58
CA SER A 465 -47.63 -4.02 9.38
C SER A 465 -48.38 -5.05 8.54
N VAL A 466 -47.86 -6.26 8.39
CA VAL A 466 -48.46 -7.32 7.56
C VAL A 466 -49.70 -7.93 8.21
N MET A 467 -49.75 -8.00 9.54
CA MET A 467 -50.88 -8.55 10.31
C MET A 467 -52.19 -7.79 10.12
N LEU A 468 -52.14 -6.54 9.63
CA LEU A 468 -53.32 -5.69 9.38
C LEU A 468 -54.07 -6.06 8.09
N TYR A 469 -53.53 -6.95 7.25
CA TYR A 469 -54.10 -7.31 5.95
C TYR A 469 -54.70 -8.72 5.97
N GLN A 470 -55.84 -8.88 5.29
CA GLN A 470 -56.54 -10.18 5.17
C GLN A 470 -55.74 -11.17 4.29
N TYR A 471 -55.85 -12.47 4.60
CA TYR A 471 -55.19 -13.58 3.88
C TYR A 471 -53.66 -13.56 3.95
N THR A 472 -53.10 -13.22 5.11
CA THR A 472 -51.64 -13.13 5.33
C THR A 472 -51.08 -14.24 6.22
N ASP A 473 -51.86 -15.27 6.53
CA ASP A 473 -51.51 -16.31 7.52
C ASP A 473 -50.18 -17.03 7.21
N GLU A 474 -49.97 -17.43 5.95
CA GLU A 474 -48.74 -18.09 5.53
C GLU A 474 -47.51 -17.16 5.56
N ARG A 475 -47.72 -15.85 5.29
CA ARG A 475 -46.66 -14.82 5.40
C ARG A 475 -46.30 -14.58 6.86
N LEU A 476 -47.28 -14.60 7.75
CA LEU A 476 -47.08 -14.49 9.19
C LEU A 476 -46.34 -15.72 9.74
N GLU A 477 -46.58 -16.90 9.18
CA GLU A 477 -45.88 -18.13 9.54
C GLU A 477 -44.41 -18.12 9.10
N MET A 478 -44.13 -17.69 7.86
CA MET A 478 -42.75 -17.50 7.39
C MET A 478 -41.99 -16.45 8.21
N LEU A 479 -42.64 -15.32 8.54
CA LEU A 479 -42.05 -14.30 9.40
C LEU A 479 -41.80 -14.81 10.82
N ARG A 480 -42.68 -15.66 11.36
CA ARG A 480 -42.46 -16.32 12.65
C ARG A 480 -41.23 -17.23 12.62
N ALA A 481 -41.08 -18.07 11.59
CA ALA A 481 -39.91 -18.93 11.46
C ALA A 481 -38.59 -18.12 11.37
N LEU A 482 -38.60 -16.98 10.67
CA LEU A 482 -37.45 -16.08 10.61
C LEU A 482 -37.17 -15.38 11.96
N ILE A 483 -38.22 -15.01 12.71
CA ILE A 483 -38.08 -14.46 14.06
C ILE A 483 -37.49 -15.52 15.00
N GLU A 484 -38.06 -16.72 15.02
CA GLU A 484 -37.59 -17.85 15.85
C GLU A 484 -36.11 -18.18 15.58
N GLY A 485 -35.70 -18.22 14.31
CA GLY A 485 -34.29 -18.47 13.98
C GLY A 485 -33.32 -17.39 14.47
N ASN A 486 -33.74 -16.12 14.58
CA ASN A 486 -32.91 -15.07 15.17
C ASN A 486 -33.00 -15.05 16.71
N GLU A 487 -34.14 -15.44 17.28
CA GLU A 487 -34.28 -15.69 18.73
C GLU A 487 -33.32 -16.79 19.18
N ASP A 488 -33.19 -17.87 18.42
CA ASP A 488 -32.32 -19.01 18.72
C ASP A 488 -30.85 -18.60 18.88
N VAL A 489 -30.37 -17.68 18.04
CA VAL A 489 -29.00 -17.15 18.11
C VAL A 489 -28.78 -16.41 19.43
N LEU A 490 -29.74 -15.56 19.84
CA LEU A 490 -29.65 -14.82 21.10
C LEU A 490 -29.78 -15.73 22.32
N VAL A 491 -30.73 -16.68 22.27
CA VAL A 491 -30.96 -17.67 23.34
C VAL A 491 -29.73 -18.54 23.54
N SER A 492 -29.11 -19.03 22.46
CA SER A 492 -27.92 -19.88 22.53
C SER A 492 -26.73 -19.13 23.15
N GLU A 493 -26.50 -17.89 22.72
CA GLU A 493 -25.39 -17.09 23.24
C GLU A 493 -25.61 -16.69 24.71
N GLU A 494 -26.82 -16.26 25.07
CA GLU A 494 -27.15 -15.90 26.45
C GLU A 494 -27.02 -17.12 27.37
N SER A 495 -27.55 -18.27 26.96
CA SER A 495 -27.40 -19.54 27.70
C SER A 495 -25.93 -19.92 27.88
N SER A 496 -25.11 -19.78 26.83
CA SER A 496 -23.68 -20.05 26.86
C SER A 496 -22.92 -19.10 27.78
N ALA A 497 -23.24 -17.80 27.75
CA ALA A 497 -22.65 -16.79 28.62
C ALA A 497 -22.99 -17.05 30.10
N ILE A 498 -24.25 -17.39 30.41
CA ILE A 498 -24.69 -17.77 31.76
C ILE A 498 -23.94 -19.01 32.26
N LEU A 499 -23.84 -20.06 31.44
CA LEU A 499 -23.13 -21.28 31.80
C LEU A 499 -21.63 -21.07 31.96
N THR A 500 -21.03 -20.17 31.18
CA THR A 500 -19.59 -19.87 31.26
C THR A 500 -19.25 -19.04 32.49
N ASN A 501 -20.05 -18.02 32.80
CA ASN A 501 -19.86 -17.19 33.99
C ASN A 501 -20.07 -17.95 35.31
N THR A 502 -20.87 -19.01 35.28
CA THR A 502 -21.12 -19.89 36.44
C THR A 502 -20.18 -21.09 36.50
N SER A 503 -19.20 -21.17 35.57
CA SER A 503 -18.27 -22.31 35.40
C SER A 503 -18.97 -23.67 35.13
N LEU A 504 -20.28 -23.66 34.90
CA LEU A 504 -21.08 -24.85 34.58
C LEU A 504 -20.87 -25.31 33.13
N SER A 505 -20.38 -24.45 32.24
CA SER A 505 -20.15 -24.77 30.81
C SER A 505 -19.16 -25.93 30.63
N VAL A 506 -18.03 -25.89 31.33
CA VAL A 506 -16.99 -26.95 31.27
C VAL A 506 -17.50 -28.25 31.88
N ILE A 507 -18.29 -28.15 32.95
CA ILE A 507 -18.90 -29.29 33.65
C ILE A 507 -19.96 -29.94 32.77
N TYR A 508 -20.85 -29.14 32.16
CA TYR A 508 -21.88 -29.59 31.23
C TYR A 508 -21.29 -30.31 30.01
N GLN A 509 -20.26 -29.74 29.37
CA GLN A 509 -19.61 -30.36 28.21
C GLN A 509 -18.98 -31.71 28.56
N LYS A 510 -18.28 -31.79 29.70
CA LYS A 510 -17.68 -33.05 30.17
C LYS A 510 -18.75 -34.05 30.67
N ALA A 511 -19.86 -33.57 31.24
CA ALA A 511 -21.01 -34.40 31.65
C ALA A 511 -21.76 -34.99 30.46
N ALA A 512 -21.96 -34.20 29.41
CA ALA A 512 -22.61 -34.63 28.18
C ALA A 512 -21.75 -35.63 27.39
N ALA A 513 -20.41 -35.49 27.43
CA ALA A 513 -19.47 -36.40 26.78
C ALA A 513 -19.16 -37.68 27.58
N HIS A 514 -19.54 -37.74 28.86
CA HIS A 514 -19.23 -38.88 29.74
C HIS A 514 -20.09 -40.11 29.41
N THR A 515 -19.40 -41.19 29.04
CA THR A 515 -20.01 -42.50 28.79
C THR A 515 -19.70 -43.45 29.94
N THR A 516 -20.62 -44.35 30.29
CA THR A 516 -20.57 -45.28 31.45
C THR A 516 -19.33 -46.19 31.48
N GLN A 517 -18.55 -46.27 30.40
CA GLN A 517 -17.32 -47.07 30.29
C GLN A 517 -16.06 -46.36 30.82
N GLN A 518 -16.11 -45.06 31.14
CA GLN A 518 -14.93 -44.24 31.49
C GLN A 518 -14.61 -44.17 32.99
N GLY A 519 -15.31 -44.93 33.83
CA GLY A 519 -15.16 -44.90 35.30
C GLY A 519 -15.88 -43.72 35.98
N PRO A 520 -15.74 -43.58 37.31
CA PRO A 520 -16.48 -42.58 38.09
C PRO A 520 -16.06 -41.17 37.70
N MET A 521 -17.06 -40.31 37.48
CA MET A 521 -16.86 -38.96 36.98
C MET A 521 -16.06 -38.06 37.94
N SER A 522 -16.07 -38.37 39.26
CA SER A 522 -15.30 -37.69 40.29
C SER A 522 -13.78 -37.86 40.19
N ALA A 523 -13.29 -38.84 39.41
CA ALA A 523 -11.86 -39.08 39.18
C ALA A 523 -11.28 -38.26 38.01
N ILE A 524 -12.12 -37.53 37.26
CA ILE A 524 -11.69 -36.73 36.11
C ILE A 524 -11.19 -35.34 36.59
N PRO A 525 -9.99 -34.88 36.19
CA PRO A 525 -9.48 -33.56 36.57
C PRO A 525 -10.44 -32.41 36.18
N GLY A 526 -10.81 -31.60 37.18
CA GLY A 526 -11.77 -30.49 37.04
C GLY A 526 -13.24 -30.88 37.13
N LEU A 527 -13.54 -32.12 37.56
CA LEU A 527 -14.87 -32.63 37.93
C LEU A 527 -14.86 -33.20 39.36
N ASP A 528 -13.91 -32.78 40.17
CA ASP A 528 -13.86 -33.14 41.58
C ASP A 528 -15.00 -32.50 42.37
N ALA A 529 -15.37 -33.10 43.50
CA ALA A 529 -16.50 -32.66 44.32
C ALA A 529 -16.36 -31.19 44.78
N ALA A 530 -15.13 -30.68 44.92
CA ALA A 530 -14.87 -29.29 45.29
C ALA A 530 -15.13 -28.31 44.12
N ALA A 531 -14.70 -28.65 42.90
CA ALA A 531 -14.99 -27.85 41.71
C ALA A 531 -16.50 -27.80 41.41
N LEU A 532 -17.19 -28.93 41.59
CA LEU A 532 -18.64 -29.01 41.40
C LEU A 532 -19.39 -28.21 42.48
N ALA A 533 -19.00 -28.30 43.75
CA ALA A 533 -19.58 -27.49 44.83
C ALA A 533 -19.35 -25.98 44.62
N SER A 534 -18.16 -25.59 44.15
CA SER A 534 -17.86 -24.20 43.81
C SER A 534 -18.72 -23.70 42.64
N ALA A 535 -18.91 -24.52 41.60
CA ALA A 535 -19.74 -24.15 40.45
C ALA A 535 -21.23 -24.06 40.82
N ILE A 536 -21.74 -24.95 41.66
CA ILE A 536 -23.11 -24.89 42.19
C ILE A 536 -23.29 -23.63 43.06
N SER A 537 -22.31 -23.28 43.91
CA SER A 537 -22.37 -22.05 44.71
C SER A 537 -22.31 -20.78 43.83
N SER A 538 -21.50 -20.76 42.78
CA SER A 538 -21.48 -19.67 41.80
C SER A 538 -22.80 -19.57 41.02
N PHE A 539 -23.41 -20.70 40.68
CA PHE A 539 -24.74 -20.75 40.06
C PHE A 539 -25.85 -20.28 41.01
N ASP A 540 -25.78 -20.62 42.29
CA ASP A 540 -26.73 -20.15 43.30
C ASP A 540 -26.63 -18.63 43.53
N ASN A 541 -25.41 -18.08 43.51
CA ASN A 541 -25.19 -16.63 43.55
C ASN A 541 -25.74 -15.93 42.30
N PHE A 542 -25.66 -16.59 41.14
CA PHE A 542 -26.27 -16.13 39.90
C PHE A 542 -27.81 -16.14 39.99
N LEU A 543 -28.42 -17.23 40.49
CA LEU A 543 -29.87 -17.32 40.67
C LEU A 543 -30.42 -16.26 41.64
N ALA A 544 -29.62 -15.85 42.64
CA ALA A 544 -29.98 -14.76 43.54
C ALA A 544 -29.94 -13.35 42.90
N HIS A 545 -29.27 -13.19 41.75
CA HIS A 545 -29.07 -11.91 41.07
C HIS A 545 -29.19 -12.05 39.54
N ALA A 546 -30.22 -12.75 39.07
CA ALA A 546 -30.39 -13.09 37.65
C ALA A 546 -30.41 -11.86 36.71
N ASP A 547 -30.93 -10.72 37.18
CA ASP A 547 -31.00 -9.48 36.41
C ASP A 547 -29.64 -8.88 36.04
N ARG A 548 -28.57 -9.19 36.79
CA ARG A 548 -27.25 -8.59 36.62
C ARG A 548 -26.44 -9.21 35.46
N PHE A 549 -26.92 -10.32 34.92
CA PHE A 549 -26.23 -11.11 33.91
C PHE A 549 -27.00 -11.26 32.60
N ARG A 550 -28.20 -10.67 32.50
CA ARG A 550 -28.91 -10.55 31.22
C ARG A 550 -28.06 -9.72 30.27
N LEU A 551 -27.96 -10.16 29.02
CA LEU A 551 -27.26 -9.38 28.00
C LEU A 551 -27.97 -8.03 27.82
N ASP A 552 -27.25 -6.91 27.98
CA ASP A 552 -27.75 -5.55 27.73
C ASP A 552 -28.40 -5.40 26.34
N LEU A 553 -28.00 -6.26 25.40
CA LEU A 553 -28.51 -6.32 24.04
C LEU A 553 -29.97 -6.80 23.95
N ILE A 554 -30.42 -7.70 24.84
CA ILE A 554 -31.80 -8.20 24.85
C ILE A 554 -32.77 -7.11 25.32
N ALA A 555 -32.31 -6.22 26.21
CA ALA A 555 -33.09 -5.05 26.63
C ALA A 555 -33.39 -4.09 25.46
N ARG A 556 -32.58 -4.12 24.37
CA ARG A 556 -32.74 -3.30 23.17
C ARG A 556 -33.70 -3.89 22.12
N VAL A 557 -34.27 -5.07 22.37
CA VAL A 557 -35.34 -5.63 21.53
C VAL A 557 -36.66 -4.88 21.83
N SER A 558 -37.26 -4.29 20.80
CA SER A 558 -38.43 -3.42 20.90
C SER A 558 -39.71 -4.16 21.31
N SER A 559 -39.85 -5.43 20.92
CA SER A 559 -41.04 -6.24 21.20
C SER A 559 -40.96 -6.89 22.59
N THR A 560 -41.91 -6.58 23.47
CA THR A 560 -42.03 -7.21 24.80
C THR A 560 -42.22 -8.72 24.69
N ARG A 561 -43.07 -9.17 23.76
CA ARG A 561 -43.35 -10.59 23.54
C ARG A 561 -42.10 -11.38 23.10
N ILE A 562 -41.25 -10.80 22.26
CA ILE A 562 -40.00 -11.44 21.83
C ILE A 562 -39.01 -11.51 23.00
N ARG A 563 -38.93 -10.45 23.83
CA ARG A 563 -38.08 -10.47 25.04
C ARG A 563 -38.53 -11.54 26.05
N GLU A 564 -39.83 -11.69 26.25
CA GLU A 564 -40.40 -12.73 27.11
C GLU A 564 -40.14 -14.13 26.53
N SER A 565 -40.29 -14.32 25.21
CA SER A 565 -39.95 -15.56 24.51
C SER A 565 -38.49 -15.94 24.71
N ILE A 566 -37.57 -15.00 24.46
CA ILE A 566 -36.12 -15.22 24.64
C ILE A 566 -35.82 -15.57 26.11
N ALA A 567 -36.34 -14.81 27.08
CA ALA A 567 -36.10 -15.07 28.49
C ALA A 567 -36.60 -16.46 28.93
N GLN A 568 -37.81 -16.85 28.49
CA GLN A 568 -38.37 -18.16 28.78
C GLN A 568 -37.53 -19.28 28.16
N ARG A 569 -37.15 -19.16 26.88
CA ARG A 569 -36.39 -20.18 26.16
C ARG A 569 -34.94 -20.29 26.66
N THR A 570 -34.32 -19.18 27.06
CA THR A 570 -33.03 -19.16 27.76
C THR A 570 -33.13 -19.90 29.10
N ALA A 571 -34.17 -19.62 29.89
CA ALA A 571 -34.38 -20.32 31.17
C ALA A 571 -34.58 -21.84 30.95
N GLU A 572 -35.36 -22.24 29.94
CA GLU A 572 -35.56 -23.65 29.58
C GLU A 572 -34.25 -24.34 29.18
N ASN A 573 -33.39 -23.68 28.39
CA ASN A 573 -32.09 -24.21 27.99
C ASN A 573 -31.10 -24.35 29.16
N VAL A 574 -31.05 -23.35 30.06
CA VAL A 574 -30.20 -23.39 31.26
C VAL A 574 -30.68 -24.48 32.22
N VAL A 575 -31.99 -24.63 32.43
CA VAL A 575 -32.58 -25.71 33.23
C VAL A 575 -32.29 -27.08 32.61
N ALA A 576 -32.38 -27.21 31.29
CA ALA A 576 -32.04 -28.45 30.59
C ALA A 576 -30.57 -28.82 30.81
N ALA A 577 -29.65 -27.88 30.65
CA ALA A 577 -28.22 -28.10 30.91
C ALA A 577 -27.95 -28.48 32.37
N TYR A 578 -28.59 -27.79 33.33
CA TYR A 578 -28.48 -28.08 34.76
C TYR A 578 -29.04 -29.46 35.11
N SER A 579 -30.16 -29.87 34.50
CA SER A 579 -30.77 -31.18 34.73
C SER A 579 -29.86 -32.36 34.31
N VAL A 580 -29.06 -32.19 33.26
CA VAL A 580 -28.07 -33.19 32.83
C VAL A 580 -26.97 -33.34 33.88
N ILE A 581 -26.54 -32.23 34.49
CA ILE A 581 -25.54 -32.23 35.55
C ILE A 581 -26.11 -32.90 36.81
N VAL A 582 -27.31 -32.51 37.26
CA VAL A 582 -27.95 -33.08 38.46
C VAL A 582 -28.17 -34.59 38.33
N ARG A 583 -28.68 -35.07 37.19
CA ARG A 583 -28.84 -36.51 36.93
C ARG A 583 -27.54 -37.31 37.05
N LYS A 584 -26.40 -36.71 36.70
CA LYS A 584 -25.08 -37.35 36.82
C LYS A 584 -24.51 -37.28 38.24
N ILE A 585 -24.92 -36.30 39.03
CA ILE A 585 -24.57 -36.18 40.46
C ILE A 585 -25.35 -37.19 41.30
N GLU A 586 -26.64 -37.37 41.00
CA GLU A 586 -27.53 -38.32 41.70
C GLU A 586 -27.24 -39.79 41.36
N ASP A 587 -26.51 -40.06 40.28
CA ASP A 587 -26.11 -41.42 39.90
C ASP A 587 -24.99 -41.94 40.83
N PRO A 588 -25.26 -42.95 41.66
CA PRO A 588 -24.30 -43.47 42.65
C PRO A 588 -23.02 -44.06 42.01
N ALA A 589 -23.03 -44.35 40.71
CA ALA A 589 -21.84 -44.82 39.98
C ALA A 589 -20.77 -43.72 39.78
N ASN A 590 -21.13 -42.44 39.89
CA ASN A 590 -20.22 -41.32 39.64
C ASN A 590 -19.45 -40.84 40.87
N GLY A 591 -19.76 -41.37 42.06
CA GLY A 591 -18.95 -41.19 43.27
C GLY A 591 -19.01 -39.80 43.90
N TYR A 592 -20.05 -39.02 43.62
CA TYR A 592 -20.35 -37.76 44.32
C TYR A 592 -21.17 -38.09 45.58
N GLY A 593 -20.77 -37.58 46.74
CA GLY A 593 -21.56 -37.75 47.98
C GLY A 593 -22.84 -36.91 48.00
N GLU A 594 -23.44 -36.69 49.17
CA GLU A 594 -24.54 -35.75 49.37
C GLU A 594 -24.06 -34.29 49.17
N LEU A 595 -24.00 -33.86 47.91
CA LEU A 595 -23.74 -32.47 47.55
C LEU A 595 -25.06 -31.67 47.60
N PRO A 596 -25.11 -30.53 48.30
CA PRO A 596 -26.29 -29.68 48.31
C PRO A 596 -26.50 -29.09 46.92
N HIS A 597 -27.62 -29.42 46.29
CA HIS A 597 -28.04 -28.90 44.99
C HIS A 597 -29.54 -28.61 45.03
N LYS A 598 -29.98 -27.61 44.27
CA LYS A 598 -31.41 -27.30 44.10
C LYS A 598 -32.03 -28.24 43.08
N THR A 599 -33.31 -28.52 43.22
CA THR A 599 -34.00 -29.33 42.21
C THR A 599 -34.16 -28.54 40.91
N PRO A 600 -34.17 -29.19 39.72
CA PRO A 600 -34.41 -28.51 38.45
C PRO A 600 -35.73 -27.71 38.42
N GLU A 601 -36.71 -28.10 39.23
CA GLU A 601 -38.01 -27.42 39.39
C GLU A 601 -37.88 -26.11 40.19
N GLU A 602 -37.09 -26.11 41.27
CA GLU A 602 -36.77 -24.89 42.03
C GLU A 602 -35.96 -23.88 41.20
N VAL A 603 -35.01 -24.37 40.41
CA VAL A 603 -34.22 -23.53 39.49
C VAL A 603 -35.13 -22.91 38.41
N LYS A 604 -36.12 -23.65 37.93
CA LYS A 604 -37.10 -23.14 36.96
C LYS A 604 -38.00 -22.04 37.54
N GLU A 605 -38.42 -22.15 38.79
CA GLU A 605 -39.22 -21.10 39.45
C GLU A 605 -38.39 -19.85 39.80
N LEU A 606 -37.09 -20.00 40.06
CA LEU A 606 -36.19 -18.87 40.33
C LEU A 606 -35.76 -18.09 39.07
N LEU A 607 -35.93 -18.68 37.87
CA LEU A 607 -35.57 -18.07 36.58
C LEU A 607 -36.75 -17.46 35.81
N LYS A 608 -37.99 -17.70 36.27
CA LYS A 608 -39.20 -17.00 35.78
C LYS A 608 -39.26 -15.59 36.35
#